data_AF-A0A834G938-F1
#
_entry.id   AF-A0A834G938-F1
#
_cell.length_a   1.000
_cell.length_b   1.000
_cell.length_c   1.000
_cell.angle_alpha   90.00
_cell.angle_beta   90.00
_cell.angle_gamma   90.00
#
_symmetry.space_group_name_H-M   'P 1'
#
loop_
_entity.id
_entity.type
_entity.pdbx_description
1 polymer ?
#
loop_
_entity_poly.entity_id
_entity_poly.type
_entity_poly.pdbx_seq_one_letter_code
_entity_poly.pdbx_strand_id
1 'polypeptide(L)'
;MTTSTSKIPTSFPSPNAQISLFTAFILFLLPIASSDYFQVTNFSPATPDVVYQGDAVTLAGAVEFNSLTYLCHVGWATYAERIQLWDSKTGTLSDFTTNFSFIIDTQESSTYGHGLAFFLAPVGSQIPPNSAGGFLGLFNTTTSNSAENQMMTVEFDSYPNPEWDPAYEHIGNNNNSIGSVITTPWNASLHSGETCTASITYIASTKNLSVFWSYGGNSSSQGSLSYKIDLMEILPEWLMVGFLAATGKDIYRICDWLVEWVWDLYGRGQILSAIDERLKSNFNAKEVECLMIIGLWCAYPDHSLRPSIRHAIQVLHFEAAMPHLHMKMPVPIYRVPGAGSSRTRPEEPVIHSGQEIISSSIEMGR
;
A
#
# COMPACT_ATOMS: atom_id res chain seq x y z
N MET A 1 30.35 83.73 -10.16
CA MET A 1 30.09 82.41 -9.55
C MET A 1 28.65 82.42 -9.05
N THR A 2 27.72 81.91 -9.84
CA THR A 2 26.29 81.86 -9.51
C THR A 2 25.98 80.56 -8.77
N THR A 3 25.69 80.69 -7.47
CA THR A 3 25.21 79.60 -6.62
C THR A 3 23.76 79.27 -6.96
N SER A 4 23.53 78.11 -7.56
CA SER A 4 22.21 77.52 -7.78
C SER A 4 21.71 76.90 -6.48
N THR A 5 20.72 77.52 -5.83
CA THR A 5 20.02 76.93 -4.69
C THR A 5 18.92 76.01 -5.20
N SER A 6 19.12 74.70 -5.11
CA SER A 6 18.07 73.72 -5.38
C SER A 6 16.96 73.84 -4.33
N LYS A 7 15.79 74.34 -4.73
CA LYS A 7 14.58 74.30 -3.89
C LYS A 7 14.16 72.84 -3.75
N ILE A 8 14.18 72.33 -2.51
CA ILE A 8 13.60 71.03 -2.17
C ILE A 8 12.08 71.14 -2.39
N PRO A 9 11.44 70.28 -3.21
CA PRO A 9 10.00 70.31 -3.40
C PRO A 9 9.29 69.92 -2.10
N THR A 10 8.45 70.81 -1.55
CA THR A 10 7.68 70.60 -0.32
C THR A 10 6.23 70.14 -0.58
N SER A 11 5.91 69.67 -1.79
CA SER A 11 4.57 69.17 -2.10
C SER A 11 4.41 67.73 -1.58
N PHE A 12 3.63 67.58 -0.51
CA PHE A 12 3.17 66.27 -0.08
C PHE A 12 2.33 65.62 -1.18
N PRO A 13 2.46 64.30 -1.41
CA PRO A 13 1.62 63.58 -2.35
C PRO A 13 0.15 63.76 -1.96
N SER A 14 -0.74 63.81 -2.96
CA SER A 14 -2.18 63.86 -2.69
C SER A 14 -2.61 62.64 -1.85
N PRO A 15 -3.70 62.75 -1.06
CA PRO A 15 -4.21 61.62 -0.25
C PRO A 15 -4.39 60.34 -1.07
N ASN A 16 -4.82 60.47 -2.33
CA ASN A 16 -4.98 59.35 -3.25
C ASN A 16 -3.64 58.68 -3.63
N ALA A 17 -2.57 59.46 -3.78
CA ALA A 17 -1.23 58.93 -4.03
C ALA A 17 -0.67 58.22 -2.80
N GLN A 18 -0.95 58.71 -1.59
CA GLN A 18 -0.55 58.03 -0.35
C GLN A 18 -1.29 56.71 -0.14
N ILE A 19 -2.60 56.66 -0.40
CA ILE A 19 -3.39 55.43 -0.34
C ILE A 19 -2.89 54.41 -1.37
N SER A 20 -2.57 54.87 -2.59
CA SER A 20 -2.02 54.01 -3.66
C SER A 20 -0.64 53.45 -3.30
N LEU A 21 0.24 54.26 -2.70
CA LEU A 21 1.55 53.77 -2.23
C LEU A 21 1.41 52.80 -1.05
N PHE A 22 0.49 53.06 -0.13
CA PHE A 22 0.26 52.21 1.04
C PHE A 22 -0.36 50.86 0.64
N THR A 23 -1.30 50.85 -0.32
CA THR A 23 -1.85 49.61 -0.89
C THR A 23 -0.81 48.83 -1.70
N ALA A 24 0.02 49.51 -2.50
CA ALA A 24 1.13 48.85 -3.18
C ALA A 24 2.15 48.26 -2.18
N PHE A 25 2.47 48.97 -1.10
CA PHE A 25 3.35 48.49 -0.04
C PHE A 25 2.76 47.27 0.70
N ILE A 26 1.45 47.27 0.98
CA ILE A 26 0.77 46.09 1.55
C ILE A 26 0.82 44.90 0.58
N LEU A 27 0.65 45.11 -0.73
CA LEU A 27 0.77 44.05 -1.72
C LEU A 27 2.20 43.48 -1.81
N PHE A 28 3.24 44.28 -1.51
CA PHE A 28 4.63 43.81 -1.39
C PHE A 28 4.94 43.08 -0.07
N LEU A 29 4.10 43.26 0.96
CA LEU A 29 4.22 42.58 2.26
C LEU A 29 3.47 41.25 2.31
N LEU A 30 2.59 40.97 1.34
CA LEU A 30 1.94 39.68 1.24
C LEU A 30 2.95 38.66 0.68
N PRO A 31 3.28 37.58 1.44
CA PRO A 31 4.10 36.52 0.89
C PRO A 31 3.41 35.96 -0.36
N ILE A 32 4.09 36.00 -1.50
CA ILE A 32 3.62 35.37 -2.72
C ILE A 32 3.73 33.86 -2.48
N ALA A 33 2.62 33.22 -2.12
CA ALA A 33 2.54 31.77 -2.05
C ALA A 33 2.38 31.22 -3.47
N SER A 34 3.32 30.37 -3.93
CA SER A 34 3.09 29.57 -5.13
C SER A 34 2.34 28.30 -4.75
N SER A 35 1.23 28.06 -5.44
CA SER A 35 0.42 26.86 -5.26
C SER A 35 0.53 26.00 -6.52
N ASP A 36 0.91 24.74 -6.35
CA ASP A 36 0.76 23.72 -7.38
C ASP A 36 -0.64 23.11 -7.19
N TYR A 37 -1.45 23.15 -8.25
CA TYR A 37 -2.83 22.67 -8.28
C TYR A 37 -3.04 21.83 -9.53
N PHE A 38 -3.62 20.64 -9.38
CA PHE A 38 -4.03 19.82 -10.51
C PHE A 38 -5.32 19.05 -10.18
N GLN A 39 -6.16 18.86 -11.18
CA GLN A 39 -7.43 18.17 -11.03
C GLN A 39 -7.56 17.16 -12.17
N VAL A 40 -7.85 15.90 -11.83
CA VAL A 40 -8.07 14.84 -12.82
C VAL A 40 -9.46 14.28 -12.63
N THR A 41 -10.39 14.76 -13.45
CA THR A 41 -11.80 14.34 -13.42
C THR A 41 -12.10 13.16 -14.32
N ASN A 42 -11.20 12.83 -15.26
CA ASN A 42 -11.37 11.72 -16.19
C ASN A 42 -10.00 11.11 -16.56
N PHE A 43 -9.81 9.84 -16.25
CA PHE A 43 -8.58 9.13 -16.59
C PHE A 43 -8.66 8.48 -17.96
N SER A 44 -7.62 8.69 -18.74
CA SER A 44 -7.44 8.05 -20.04
C SER A 44 -5.96 7.71 -20.24
N PRO A 45 -5.63 6.77 -21.12
CA PRO A 45 -4.22 6.47 -21.43
C PRO A 45 -3.49 7.68 -22.05
N ALA A 46 -4.23 8.68 -22.52
CA ALA A 46 -3.70 9.91 -23.10
C ALA A 46 -3.60 11.06 -22.09
N THR A 47 -4.01 10.87 -20.83
CA THR A 47 -3.90 11.90 -19.79
C THR A 47 -2.42 12.07 -19.43
N PRO A 48 -1.76 13.18 -19.82
CA PRO A 48 -0.31 13.30 -19.73
C PRO A 48 0.20 13.41 -18.30
N ASP A 49 -0.68 13.78 -17.38
CA ASP A 49 -0.34 14.16 -16.01
C ASP A 49 -0.34 12.96 -15.04
N VAL A 50 -0.70 11.76 -15.49
CA VAL A 50 -0.78 10.56 -14.64
C VAL A 50 0.02 9.41 -15.26
N VAL A 51 0.90 8.81 -14.45
CA VAL A 51 1.68 7.64 -14.80
C VAL A 51 1.08 6.41 -14.12
N TYR A 52 0.71 5.43 -14.92
CA TYR A 52 0.17 4.13 -14.47
C TYR A 52 1.28 3.08 -14.44
N GLN A 53 1.35 2.31 -13.36
CA GLN A 53 2.32 1.22 -13.18
C GLN A 53 1.65 -0.01 -12.58
N GLY A 54 2.32 -1.15 -12.70
CA GLY A 54 1.76 -2.44 -12.28
C GLY A 54 0.51 -2.77 -13.11
N ASP A 55 -0.54 -3.21 -12.43
CA ASP A 55 -1.81 -3.60 -13.05
C ASP A 55 -2.80 -2.43 -13.22
N ALA A 56 -2.39 -1.20 -12.88
CA ALA A 56 -3.25 -0.04 -13.02
C ALA A 56 -3.56 0.26 -14.50
N VAL A 57 -4.85 0.32 -14.82
CA VAL A 57 -5.36 0.63 -16.15
C VAL A 57 -6.50 1.64 -16.06
N THR A 58 -6.77 2.36 -17.13
CA THR A 58 -7.91 3.28 -17.19
C THR A 58 -9.13 2.58 -17.79
N LEU A 59 -10.27 2.60 -17.11
CA LEU A 59 -11.54 2.11 -17.65
C LEU A 59 -12.66 3.12 -17.37
N ALA A 60 -13.42 3.46 -18.42
CA ALA A 60 -14.60 4.33 -18.32
C ALA A 60 -14.36 5.68 -17.61
N GLY A 61 -13.15 6.24 -17.71
CA GLY A 61 -12.79 7.51 -17.08
C GLY A 61 -12.34 7.40 -15.62
N ALA A 62 -12.22 6.18 -15.08
CA ALA A 62 -11.65 5.87 -13.77
C ALA A 62 -10.32 5.10 -13.91
N VAL A 63 -9.55 5.01 -12.83
CA VAL A 63 -8.42 4.08 -12.73
C VAL A 63 -8.87 2.80 -12.06
N GLU A 64 -8.73 1.67 -12.73
CA GLU A 64 -8.83 0.34 -12.13
C GLU A 64 -7.44 -0.13 -11.71
N PHE A 65 -7.24 -0.38 -10.43
CA PHE A 65 -5.92 -0.77 -9.91
C PHE A 65 -5.63 -2.27 -9.99
N ASN A 66 -6.68 -3.09 -10.12
CA ASN A 66 -6.59 -4.55 -10.05
C ASN A 66 -7.50 -5.19 -11.09
N SER A 67 -7.12 -6.38 -11.58
CA SER A 67 -7.94 -7.19 -12.47
C SER A 67 -8.64 -8.32 -11.72
N LEU A 68 -9.85 -8.66 -12.13
CA LEU A 68 -10.58 -9.86 -11.67
C LEU A 68 -10.02 -11.17 -12.25
N THR A 69 -8.98 -11.11 -13.08
CA THR A 69 -8.54 -12.33 -13.80
C THR A 69 -7.52 -13.14 -13.01
N TYR A 70 -6.70 -12.50 -12.17
CA TYR A 70 -5.65 -13.17 -11.40
C TYR A 70 -5.63 -12.71 -9.93
N LEU A 71 -4.73 -13.30 -9.15
CA LEU A 71 -4.57 -13.01 -7.72
C LEU A 71 -3.28 -12.23 -7.50
N CYS A 72 -3.23 -11.47 -6.41
CA CYS A 72 -2.04 -10.76 -5.95
C CYS A 72 -1.60 -9.64 -6.91
N HIS A 73 -2.55 -8.77 -7.28
CA HIS A 73 -2.30 -7.62 -8.13
C HIS A 73 -1.80 -6.41 -7.33
N VAL A 74 -1.01 -5.57 -8.00
CA VAL A 74 -0.59 -4.27 -7.48
C VAL A 74 -0.67 -3.27 -8.63
N GLY A 75 -1.44 -2.21 -8.44
CA GLY A 75 -1.52 -1.10 -9.38
C GLY A 75 -1.13 0.20 -8.71
N TRP A 76 -0.37 1.05 -9.40
CA TRP A 76 -0.06 2.42 -9.00
C TRP A 76 -0.57 3.41 -10.06
N ALA A 77 -1.10 4.54 -9.60
CA ALA A 77 -1.40 5.71 -10.43
C ALA A 77 -0.80 6.94 -9.74
N THR A 78 0.16 7.56 -10.41
CA THR A 78 1.01 8.59 -9.80
C THR A 78 0.98 9.86 -10.63
N TYR A 79 1.07 11.02 -9.98
CA TYR A 79 1.20 12.28 -10.69
C TYR A 79 2.55 12.32 -11.43
N ALA A 80 2.53 12.73 -12.70
CA ALA A 80 3.69 12.63 -13.59
C ALA A 80 4.84 13.57 -13.17
N GLU A 81 4.50 14.73 -12.61
CA GLU A 81 5.46 15.71 -12.13
C GLU A 81 5.76 15.52 -10.65
N ARG A 82 6.94 15.99 -10.24
CA ARG A 82 7.35 15.98 -8.83
C ARG A 82 6.77 17.19 -8.08
N ILE A 83 6.46 16.99 -6.81
CA ILE A 83 5.92 18.04 -5.92
C ILE A 83 6.97 18.42 -4.89
N GLN A 84 7.23 19.71 -4.72
CA GLN A 84 8.07 20.19 -3.62
C GLN A 84 7.24 20.39 -2.35
N LEU A 85 7.48 19.58 -1.32
CA LEU A 85 6.76 19.69 -0.05
C LEU A 85 7.36 20.77 0.86
N TRP A 86 8.68 20.86 0.92
CA TRP A 86 9.40 21.83 1.72
C TRP A 86 10.68 22.31 1.02
N ASP A 87 11.20 23.46 1.47
CA ASP A 87 12.41 24.08 0.94
C ASP A 87 13.51 24.10 2.00
N SER A 88 14.60 23.38 1.75
CA SER A 88 15.72 23.28 2.68
C SER A 88 16.47 24.60 2.90
N LYS A 89 16.37 25.56 1.98
CA LYS A 89 17.02 26.87 2.11
C LYS A 89 16.27 27.79 3.06
N THR A 90 14.94 27.72 3.04
CA THR A 90 14.08 28.60 3.84
C THR A 90 13.54 27.91 5.09
N GLY A 91 13.56 26.58 5.15
CA GLY A 91 12.90 25.79 6.19
C GLY A 91 11.38 25.86 6.12
N THR A 92 10.81 26.28 4.99
CA THR A 92 9.38 26.45 4.80
C THR A 92 8.74 25.13 4.40
N LEU A 93 7.77 24.67 5.18
CA LEU A 93 6.94 23.49 4.90
C LEU A 93 5.58 23.92 4.36
N SER A 94 5.11 23.26 3.30
CA SER A 94 3.84 23.57 2.65
C SER A 94 2.66 22.84 3.31
N ASP A 95 1.51 23.51 3.33
CA ASP A 95 0.21 22.86 3.53
C ASP A 95 -0.16 22.08 2.25
N PHE A 96 -1.01 21.07 2.37
CA PHE A 96 -1.66 20.45 1.21
C PHE A 96 -3.04 19.91 1.54
N THR A 97 -3.91 19.86 0.53
CA THR A 97 -5.13 19.05 0.58
C THR A 97 -5.20 18.15 -0.65
N THR A 98 -5.67 16.92 -0.47
CA THR A 98 -6.09 16.05 -1.56
C THR A 98 -7.49 15.55 -1.32
N ASN A 99 -8.35 15.67 -2.30
CA ASN A 99 -9.67 15.09 -2.33
C ASN A 99 -9.67 13.99 -3.38
N PHE A 100 -10.38 12.91 -3.14
CA PHE A 100 -10.53 11.85 -4.11
C PHE A 100 -11.80 11.07 -3.79
N SER A 101 -12.35 10.43 -4.81
CA SER A 101 -13.39 9.44 -4.60
C SER A 101 -12.88 8.08 -5.03
N PHE A 102 -13.39 7.02 -4.42
CA PHE A 102 -13.12 5.67 -4.84
C PHE A 102 -14.28 4.74 -4.56
N ILE A 103 -14.31 3.60 -5.23
CA ILE A 103 -15.26 2.51 -4.97
C ILE A 103 -14.43 1.29 -4.62
N ILE A 104 -14.83 0.58 -3.57
CA ILE A 104 -14.40 -0.78 -3.27
C ILE A 104 -15.63 -1.67 -3.41
N ASP A 105 -15.60 -2.61 -4.35
CA ASP A 105 -16.65 -3.62 -4.51
C ASP A 105 -16.14 -4.97 -4.02
N THR A 106 -16.66 -5.46 -2.90
CA THR A 106 -16.28 -6.75 -2.30
C THR A 106 -16.98 -7.94 -2.97
N GLN A 107 -17.88 -7.70 -3.92
CA GLN A 107 -18.68 -8.72 -4.62
C GLN A 107 -19.41 -9.68 -3.66
N GLU A 108 -19.88 -9.15 -2.52
CA GLU A 108 -20.55 -9.93 -1.46
C GLU A 108 -19.70 -11.10 -0.92
N SER A 109 -18.39 -11.07 -1.14
CA SER A 109 -17.48 -12.10 -0.67
C SER A 109 -17.32 -12.04 0.84
N SER A 110 -17.25 -13.21 1.49
CA SER A 110 -16.93 -13.27 2.93
C SER A 110 -15.43 -13.08 3.21
N THR A 111 -14.60 -13.04 2.17
CA THR A 111 -13.16 -12.78 2.24
C THR A 111 -12.76 -11.87 1.08
N TYR A 112 -12.26 -10.68 1.38
CA TYR A 112 -11.81 -9.66 0.42
C TYR A 112 -10.56 -8.97 0.97
N GLY A 113 -9.84 -8.21 0.16
CA GLY A 113 -8.57 -7.64 0.56
C GLY A 113 -7.69 -7.20 -0.62
N HIS A 114 -6.71 -6.32 -0.39
CA HIS A 114 -6.20 -5.91 0.94
C HIS A 114 -6.35 -4.43 1.22
N GLY A 115 -6.36 -3.57 0.19
CA GLY A 115 -6.66 -2.17 0.42
C GLY A 115 -6.21 -1.23 -0.69
N LEU A 116 -6.55 0.03 -0.46
CA LEU A 116 -6.14 1.19 -1.27
C LEU A 116 -5.37 2.15 -0.37
N ALA A 117 -4.36 2.82 -0.92
CA ALA A 117 -3.64 3.83 -0.17
C ALA A 117 -3.29 5.07 -1.01
N PHE A 118 -3.32 6.22 -0.35
CA PHE A 118 -2.70 7.45 -0.81
C PHE A 118 -1.28 7.54 -0.24
N PHE A 119 -0.28 7.88 -1.04
CA PHE A 119 1.10 7.94 -0.56
C PHE A 119 1.88 9.17 -1.03
N LEU A 120 2.83 9.55 -0.19
CA LEU A 120 3.91 10.49 -0.45
C LEU A 120 5.24 9.74 -0.33
N ALA A 121 6.04 9.71 -1.38
CA ALA A 121 7.29 8.95 -1.43
C ALA A 121 8.40 9.69 -2.20
N PRO A 122 9.67 9.28 -2.09
CA PRO A 122 10.76 9.85 -2.86
C PRO A 122 10.51 9.74 -4.36
N VAL A 123 10.90 10.77 -5.12
CA VAL A 123 10.80 10.76 -6.58
C VAL A 123 11.56 9.57 -7.16
N GLY A 124 10.88 8.80 -8.02
CA GLY A 124 11.45 7.61 -8.65
C GLY A 124 11.32 6.33 -7.83
N SER A 125 10.55 6.35 -6.73
CA SER A 125 10.14 5.12 -6.04
C SER A 125 9.42 4.18 -7.00
N GLN A 126 9.62 2.88 -6.78
CA GLN A 126 9.07 1.81 -7.61
C GLN A 126 8.31 0.83 -6.73
N ILE A 127 7.36 0.11 -7.32
CA ILE A 127 6.68 -1.01 -6.68
C ILE A 127 7.73 -2.03 -6.23
N PRO A 128 7.86 -2.32 -4.92
CA PRO A 128 8.83 -3.30 -4.45
C PRO A 128 8.48 -4.71 -4.95
N PRO A 129 9.47 -5.59 -5.18
CA PRO A 129 9.17 -6.98 -5.47
C PRO A 129 8.47 -7.64 -4.28
N ASN A 130 7.50 -8.52 -4.57
CA ASN A 130 6.71 -9.26 -3.58
C ASN A 130 5.91 -8.36 -2.62
N SER A 131 5.37 -7.25 -3.13
CA SER A 131 4.62 -6.26 -2.35
C SER A 131 3.09 -6.42 -2.42
N ALA A 132 2.57 -7.49 -3.03
CA ALA A 132 1.12 -7.70 -3.14
C ALA A 132 0.47 -8.04 -1.79
N GLY A 133 -0.86 -8.07 -1.76
CA GLY A 133 -1.64 -8.32 -0.55
C GLY A 133 -1.42 -7.24 0.52
N GLY A 134 -1.27 -7.66 1.77
CA GLY A 134 -1.12 -6.77 2.94
C GLY A 134 0.14 -5.91 2.94
N PHE A 135 1.04 -6.05 1.97
CA PHE A 135 2.14 -5.10 1.78
C PHE A 135 1.76 -3.88 0.94
N LEU A 136 0.50 -3.81 0.48
CA LEU A 136 -0.14 -2.67 -0.20
C LEU A 136 0.62 -2.14 -1.41
N GLY A 137 1.45 -2.94 -2.07
CA GLY A 137 2.25 -2.44 -3.19
C GLY A 137 3.34 -1.44 -2.80
N LEU A 138 3.59 -1.25 -1.51
CA LEU A 138 4.47 -0.23 -0.94
C LEU A 138 5.67 -0.80 -0.20
N PHE A 139 5.48 -1.96 0.41
CA PHE A 139 6.46 -2.57 1.29
C PHE A 139 6.81 -3.97 0.79
N ASN A 140 7.84 -4.55 1.40
CA ASN A 140 8.08 -5.98 1.37
C ASN A 140 8.65 -6.39 2.73
N THR A 141 9.00 -7.67 2.87
CA THR A 141 9.53 -8.22 4.12
C THR A 141 10.80 -7.54 4.66
N THR A 142 11.55 -6.84 3.80
CA THR A 142 12.78 -6.11 4.20
C THR A 142 12.54 -4.63 4.46
N THR A 143 11.46 -4.05 3.92
CA THR A 143 11.14 -2.63 4.03
C THR A 143 9.91 -2.36 4.90
N SER A 144 9.25 -3.37 5.46
CA SER A 144 8.01 -3.23 6.23
C SER A 144 8.10 -2.33 7.46
N ASN A 145 9.30 -2.01 7.94
CA ASN A 145 9.54 -1.00 8.97
C ASN A 145 10.97 -0.47 8.83
N SER A 146 11.14 0.60 8.06
CA SER A 146 12.45 1.19 7.77
C SER A 146 12.36 2.69 7.53
N ALA A 147 13.13 3.47 8.29
CA ALA A 147 13.24 4.92 8.10
C ALA A 147 13.78 5.30 6.69
N GLU A 148 14.51 4.39 6.04
CA GLU A 148 15.04 4.57 4.68
C GLU A 148 13.93 4.58 3.62
N ASN A 149 12.70 4.18 3.96
CA ASN A 149 11.57 4.24 3.03
C ASN A 149 11.19 5.69 2.69
N GLN A 150 11.37 6.60 3.66
CA GLN A 150 11.05 8.02 3.55
C GLN A 150 9.65 8.28 2.99
N MET A 151 8.64 7.64 3.58
CA MET A 151 7.28 7.63 3.03
C MET A 151 6.21 7.83 4.11
N MET A 152 5.13 8.49 3.69
CA MET A 152 3.92 8.70 4.47
C MET A 152 2.73 8.21 3.65
N THR A 153 1.91 7.36 4.26
CA THR A 153 0.77 6.73 3.59
C THR A 153 -0.50 6.85 4.43
N VAL A 154 -1.62 7.10 3.77
CA VAL A 154 -2.96 6.95 4.34
C VAL A 154 -3.60 5.73 3.69
N GLU A 155 -3.81 4.68 4.46
CA GLU A 155 -4.38 3.41 3.99
C GLU A 155 -5.87 3.28 4.31
N PHE A 156 -6.58 2.62 3.41
CA PHE A 156 -7.93 2.10 3.58
C PHE A 156 -7.79 0.58 3.49
N ASP A 157 -7.56 -0.04 4.65
CA ASP A 157 -7.23 -1.45 4.80
C ASP A 157 -8.50 -2.27 5.03
N SER A 158 -8.79 -3.13 4.06
CA SER A 158 -9.98 -4.00 4.03
C SER A 158 -9.67 -5.41 4.53
N TYR A 159 -8.44 -5.71 4.94
CA TYR A 159 -8.02 -7.02 5.44
C TYR A 159 -7.08 -6.92 6.65
N PRO A 160 -7.57 -7.18 7.87
CA PRO A 160 -6.73 -7.10 9.06
C PRO A 160 -5.67 -8.23 9.09
N ASN A 161 -4.41 -7.89 8.83
CA ASN A 161 -3.26 -8.77 8.97
C ASN A 161 -2.82 -8.86 10.45
N PRO A 162 -2.98 -10.01 11.13
CA PRO A 162 -2.70 -10.13 12.58
C PRO A 162 -1.27 -9.80 13.01
N GLU A 163 -0.33 -9.80 12.06
CA GLU A 163 1.07 -9.50 12.28
C GLU A 163 1.34 -8.02 12.59
N TRP A 164 0.52 -7.09 12.07
CA TRP A 164 0.73 -5.64 12.24
C TRP A 164 -0.54 -4.80 12.41
N ASP A 165 -1.72 -5.34 12.08
CA ASP A 165 -2.98 -4.60 12.13
C ASP A 165 -3.74 -4.75 13.44
N PRO A 166 -4.62 -3.78 13.75
CA PRO A 166 -5.72 -4.06 14.66
C PRO A 166 -6.58 -5.23 14.16
N ALA A 167 -7.33 -5.85 15.07
CA ALA A 167 -8.22 -6.98 14.74
C ALA A 167 -9.49 -6.57 13.95
N TYR A 168 -9.43 -5.48 13.20
CA TYR A 168 -10.53 -4.91 12.43
C TYR A 168 -9.98 -4.17 11.19
N GLU A 169 -10.79 -4.13 10.14
CA GLU A 169 -10.60 -3.24 8.98
C GLU A 169 -10.53 -1.79 9.43
N HIS A 170 -9.67 -1.01 8.80
CA HIS A 170 -9.36 0.31 9.32
C HIS A 170 -8.90 1.30 8.25
N ILE A 171 -8.99 2.57 8.61
CA ILE A 171 -8.22 3.62 7.94
C ILE A 171 -7.05 3.96 8.84
N GLY A 172 -5.88 4.06 8.23
CA GLY A 172 -4.62 4.14 8.95
C GLY A 172 -3.69 5.22 8.41
N ASN A 173 -2.87 5.79 9.30
CA ASN A 173 -1.75 6.65 8.92
C ASN A 173 -0.42 5.93 9.20
N ASN A 174 0.33 5.66 8.14
CA ASN A 174 1.54 4.86 8.17
C ASN A 174 2.77 5.75 7.94
N ASN A 175 3.77 5.65 8.83
CA ASN A 175 5.03 6.37 8.70
C ASN A 175 6.16 5.35 8.60
N ASN A 176 6.77 5.23 7.42
CA ASN A 176 7.93 4.36 7.18
C ASN A 176 7.74 2.87 7.53
N SER A 177 6.52 2.44 7.85
CA SER A 177 6.16 1.13 8.37
C SER A 177 4.82 0.71 7.80
N ILE A 178 4.63 -0.59 7.52
CA ILE A 178 3.33 -1.14 7.13
C ILE A 178 2.34 -1.10 8.29
N GLY A 179 2.80 -1.27 9.53
CA GLY A 179 1.94 -1.08 10.69
C GLY A 179 1.62 0.40 10.88
N SER A 180 0.33 0.73 10.88
CA SER A 180 -0.17 2.08 11.09
C SER A 180 0.20 2.66 12.47
N VAL A 181 0.54 3.95 12.51
CA VAL A 181 0.85 4.66 13.77
C VAL A 181 -0.42 5.03 14.52
N ILE A 182 -1.49 5.28 13.79
CA ILE A 182 -2.83 5.49 14.34
C ILE A 182 -3.85 4.97 13.33
N THR A 183 -4.92 4.39 13.85
CA THR A 183 -6.01 3.80 13.07
C THR A 183 -7.36 4.25 13.59
N THR A 184 -8.38 4.07 12.75
CA THR A 184 -9.79 4.22 13.12
C THR A 184 -10.59 3.12 12.44
N PRO A 185 -11.59 2.51 13.11
CA PRO A 185 -12.41 1.48 12.50
C PRO A 185 -13.11 1.98 11.24
N TRP A 186 -13.04 1.18 10.19
CA TRP A 186 -13.70 1.38 8.92
C TRP A 186 -14.05 0.00 8.36
N ASN A 187 -15.11 -0.15 7.56
CA ASN A 187 -15.47 -1.47 7.05
C ASN A 187 -15.92 -1.35 5.59
N ALA A 188 -15.17 -1.99 4.71
CA ALA A 188 -15.41 -1.96 3.27
C ALA A 188 -16.73 -2.65 2.90
N SER A 189 -17.04 -3.80 3.52
CA SER A 189 -18.24 -4.58 3.17
C SER A 189 -19.56 -3.85 3.44
N LEU A 190 -19.62 -2.98 4.45
CA LEU A 190 -20.81 -2.18 4.74
C LEU A 190 -21.15 -1.19 3.63
N HIS A 191 -20.18 -0.88 2.77
CA HIS A 191 -20.27 0.10 1.69
C HIS A 191 -19.80 -0.48 0.35
N SER A 192 -19.95 -1.78 0.16
CA SER A 192 -19.52 -2.47 -1.06
C SER A 192 -20.20 -1.87 -2.30
N GLY A 193 -19.40 -1.48 -3.29
CA GLY A 193 -19.87 -0.86 -4.53
C GLY A 193 -20.34 0.58 -4.36
N GLU A 194 -20.35 1.13 -3.15
CA GLU A 194 -20.66 2.54 -2.91
C GLU A 194 -19.43 3.42 -3.12
N THR A 195 -19.66 4.64 -3.60
CA THR A 195 -18.59 5.64 -3.73
C THR A 195 -18.26 6.24 -2.37
N CYS A 196 -17.02 6.05 -1.94
CA CYS A 196 -16.38 6.78 -0.86
C CYS A 196 -15.82 8.10 -1.41
N THR A 197 -16.04 9.21 -0.71
CA THR A 197 -15.32 10.47 -0.96
C THR A 197 -14.45 10.77 0.24
N ALA A 198 -13.15 10.95 -0.01
CA ALA A 198 -12.14 11.19 1.00
C ALA A 198 -11.40 12.52 0.75
N SER A 199 -10.96 13.12 1.85
CA SER A 199 -10.13 14.33 1.87
C SER A 199 -8.99 14.14 2.86
N ILE A 200 -7.76 14.38 2.43
CA ILE A 200 -6.57 14.36 3.28
C ILE A 200 -5.99 15.77 3.29
N THR A 201 -5.91 16.37 4.46
CA THR A 201 -5.37 17.71 4.66
C THR A 201 -4.18 17.66 5.60
N TYR A 202 -3.08 18.29 5.20
CA TYR A 202 -1.95 18.58 6.07
C TYR A 202 -1.81 20.08 6.30
N ILE A 203 -1.78 20.47 7.57
CA ILE A 203 -1.58 21.85 8.00
C ILE A 203 -0.20 21.95 8.66
N ALA A 204 0.78 22.48 7.94
CA ALA A 204 2.18 22.62 8.34
C ALA A 204 2.34 23.44 9.63
N SER A 205 1.55 24.50 9.80
CA SER A 205 1.60 25.35 11.01
C SER A 205 1.27 24.59 12.29
N THR A 206 0.44 23.55 12.21
CA THR A 206 0.04 22.71 13.35
C THR A 206 0.65 21.31 13.30
N LYS A 207 1.38 21.00 12.22
CA LYS A 207 1.93 19.68 11.91
C LYS A 207 0.88 18.58 12.03
N ASN A 208 -0.31 18.83 11.46
CA ASN A 208 -1.46 17.95 11.63
C ASN A 208 -1.91 17.39 10.28
N LEU A 209 -1.84 16.07 10.14
CA LEU A 209 -2.37 15.31 9.02
C LEU A 209 -3.74 14.77 9.40
N SER A 210 -4.77 15.18 8.69
CA SER A 210 -6.15 14.80 8.91
C SER A 210 -6.71 14.11 7.68
N VAL A 211 -7.45 13.03 7.91
CA VAL A 211 -8.19 12.29 6.88
C VAL A 211 -9.67 12.39 7.24
N PHE A 212 -10.50 12.72 6.26
CA PHE A 212 -11.95 12.68 6.36
C PHE A 212 -12.48 11.80 5.23
N TRP A 213 -13.50 11.00 5.50
CA TRP A 213 -14.17 10.21 4.45
C TRP A 213 -15.66 10.15 4.70
N SER A 214 -16.42 9.92 3.63
CA SER A 214 -17.88 9.79 3.70
C SER A 214 -18.45 8.94 2.57
N TYR A 215 -19.55 8.26 2.84
CA TYR A 215 -20.39 7.56 1.87
C TYR A 215 -21.76 8.24 1.78
N GLY A 216 -22.24 8.50 0.55
CA GLY A 216 -23.63 8.92 0.30
C GLY A 216 -24.09 10.25 0.92
N GLY A 217 -23.18 11.09 1.44
CA GLY A 217 -23.49 12.42 1.99
C GLY A 217 -24.32 12.44 3.30
N ASN A 218 -24.63 11.28 3.88
CA ASN A 218 -25.32 11.16 5.16
C ASN A 218 -24.32 11.05 6.31
N SER A 219 -24.58 11.77 7.40
CA SER A 219 -23.68 11.89 8.57
C SER A 219 -23.43 10.60 9.36
N SER A 220 -24.18 9.52 9.09
CA SER A 220 -23.99 8.20 9.73
C SER A 220 -22.87 7.37 9.10
N SER A 221 -22.41 7.70 7.89
CA SER A 221 -21.46 6.91 7.12
C SER A 221 -20.20 7.73 6.78
N GLN A 222 -19.75 8.53 7.75
CA GLN A 222 -18.57 9.37 7.64
C GLN A 222 -17.67 9.17 8.86
N GLY A 223 -16.39 9.50 8.70
CA GLY A 223 -15.45 9.50 9.81
C GLY A 223 -14.26 10.40 9.55
N SER A 224 -13.40 10.49 10.56
CA SER A 224 -12.17 11.24 10.46
C SER A 224 -11.07 10.65 11.32
N LEU A 225 -9.83 10.82 10.89
CA LEU A 225 -8.62 10.46 11.60
C LEU A 225 -7.70 11.69 11.63
N SER A 226 -6.97 11.93 12.71
CA SER A 226 -6.01 13.04 12.77
C SER A 226 -4.77 12.64 13.55
N TYR A 227 -3.61 13.01 13.01
CA TYR A 227 -2.32 12.64 13.54
C TYR A 227 -1.35 13.82 13.46
N LYS A 228 -0.69 14.12 14.58
CA LYS A 228 0.36 15.14 14.60
C LYS A 228 1.69 14.53 14.15
N ILE A 229 2.23 15.06 13.07
CA ILE A 229 3.44 14.56 12.43
C ILE A 229 4.19 15.70 11.74
N ASP A 230 5.51 15.77 11.94
CA ASP A 230 6.36 16.66 11.16
C ASP A 230 6.82 15.96 9.88
N LEU A 231 6.24 16.33 8.74
CA LEU A 231 6.59 15.70 7.48
C LEU A 231 8.04 15.99 7.04
N MET A 232 8.68 17.05 7.53
CA MET A 232 10.10 17.32 7.23
C MET A 232 11.05 16.31 7.87
N GLU A 233 10.63 15.64 8.94
CA GLU A 233 11.45 14.62 9.62
C GLU A 233 11.43 13.27 8.87
N ILE A 234 10.54 13.11 7.89
CA ILE A 234 10.22 11.83 7.25
C ILE A 234 10.46 11.89 5.74
N LEU A 235 9.97 12.95 5.08
CA LEU A 235 9.88 13.05 3.63
C LEU A 235 10.98 13.96 3.06
N PRO A 236 11.57 13.62 1.90
CA PRO A 236 12.49 14.52 1.21
C PRO A 236 11.78 15.78 0.68
N GLU A 237 12.56 16.77 0.23
CA GLU A 237 12.01 18.03 -0.30
C GLU A 237 11.08 17.81 -1.51
N TRP A 238 11.45 16.87 -2.39
CA TRP A 238 10.74 16.56 -3.63
C TRP A 238 10.15 15.17 -3.56
N LEU A 239 8.87 15.08 -3.91
CA LEU A 239 8.07 13.87 -3.76
C LEU A 239 7.41 13.48 -5.07
N MET A 240 7.20 12.18 -5.22
CA MET A 240 6.10 11.69 -6.04
C MET A 240 4.88 11.46 -5.15
N VAL A 241 3.70 11.68 -5.73
CA VAL A 241 2.42 11.46 -5.07
C VAL A 241 1.59 10.53 -5.92
N GLY A 242 0.80 9.67 -5.28
CA GLY A 242 -0.08 8.80 -6.00
C GLY A 242 -1.00 7.98 -5.13
N PHE A 243 -1.70 7.10 -5.83
CA PHE A 243 -2.58 6.12 -5.26
C PHE A 243 -2.13 4.76 -5.72
N LEU A 244 -2.47 3.78 -4.91
CA LEU A 244 -2.24 2.39 -5.21
C LEU A 244 -3.32 1.55 -4.60
N ALA A 245 -3.41 0.34 -5.11
CA ALA A 245 -4.11 -0.71 -4.43
C ALA A 245 -3.39 -2.02 -4.62
N ALA A 246 -3.56 -2.90 -3.64
CA ALA A 246 -3.09 -4.27 -3.73
C ALA A 246 -4.24 -5.21 -3.41
N THR A 247 -4.34 -6.25 -4.22
CA THR A 247 -5.13 -7.42 -3.87
C THR A 247 -4.19 -8.54 -3.47
N GLY A 248 -4.76 -9.53 -2.82
CA GLY A 248 -4.07 -10.70 -2.35
C GLY A 248 -5.09 -11.79 -2.11
N LYS A 249 -4.57 -12.96 -1.80
CA LYS A 249 -5.37 -14.03 -1.24
C LYS A 249 -4.81 -14.29 0.13
N ASP A 250 -5.65 -14.71 1.07
CA ASP A 250 -5.23 -15.30 2.35
C ASP A 250 -4.21 -16.41 2.05
N ILE A 251 -2.93 -16.02 2.04
CA ILE A 251 -1.83 -16.79 1.44
C ILE A 251 -1.27 -17.81 2.42
N TYR A 252 -1.97 -18.05 3.52
CA TYR A 252 -1.90 -19.31 4.27
C TYR A 252 -2.25 -20.55 3.42
N ARG A 253 -2.49 -20.41 2.10
CA ARG A 253 -2.88 -21.52 1.24
C ARG A 253 -2.08 -21.68 -0.05
N ILE A 254 -1.24 -20.75 -0.54
CA ILE A 254 -0.54 -20.97 -1.83
C ILE A 254 0.66 -21.92 -1.73
N CYS A 255 1.58 -21.61 -0.83
CA CYS A 255 2.66 -22.54 -0.51
C CYS A 255 2.10 -23.78 0.20
N ASP A 256 1.08 -23.62 1.05
CA ASP A 256 0.46 -24.74 1.75
C ASP A 256 -0.32 -25.65 0.79
N TRP A 257 -1.08 -25.17 -0.22
CA TRP A 257 -1.74 -26.07 -1.18
C TRP A 257 -0.73 -26.80 -2.04
N LEU A 258 0.36 -26.15 -2.46
CA LEU A 258 1.38 -26.81 -3.28
C LEU A 258 2.09 -27.87 -2.44
N VAL A 259 2.52 -27.51 -1.24
CA VAL A 259 3.17 -28.44 -0.31
C VAL A 259 2.21 -29.56 0.09
N GLU A 260 0.97 -29.26 0.45
CA GLU A 260 -0.09 -30.23 0.81
C GLU A 260 -0.41 -31.16 -0.36
N TRP A 261 -0.57 -30.64 -1.59
CA TRP A 261 -0.82 -31.43 -2.79
C TRP A 261 0.36 -32.34 -3.13
N VAL A 262 1.61 -31.83 -3.07
CA VAL A 262 2.82 -32.65 -3.26
C VAL A 262 2.95 -33.68 -2.13
N TRP A 263 2.58 -33.35 -0.90
CA TRP A 263 2.59 -34.26 0.25
C TRP A 263 1.56 -35.38 0.11
N ASP A 264 0.38 -35.05 -0.40
CA ASP A 264 -0.71 -35.98 -0.69
C ASP A 264 -0.32 -36.94 -1.84
N LEU A 265 0.36 -36.43 -2.87
CA LEU A 265 0.98 -37.26 -3.91
C LEU A 265 2.10 -38.14 -3.34
N TYR A 266 2.96 -37.63 -2.45
CA TYR A 266 3.97 -38.42 -1.74
C TYR A 266 3.34 -39.54 -0.91
N GLY A 267 2.29 -39.25 -0.15
CA GLY A 267 1.54 -40.23 0.65
C GLY A 267 0.89 -41.34 -0.19
N ARG A 268 0.52 -41.04 -1.43
CA ARG A 268 0.00 -42.01 -2.41
C ARG A 268 1.08 -42.75 -3.21
N GLY A 269 2.36 -42.41 -3.07
CA GLY A 269 3.44 -42.94 -3.90
C GLY A 269 3.41 -42.42 -5.36
N GLN A 270 2.85 -41.24 -5.58
CA GLN A 270 2.64 -40.60 -6.88
C GLN A 270 3.38 -39.26 -7.01
N ILE A 271 4.45 -39.04 -6.24
CA ILE A 271 5.13 -37.74 -6.15
C ILE A 271 5.63 -37.21 -7.51
N LEU A 272 5.96 -38.09 -8.44
CA LEU A 272 6.38 -37.73 -9.80
C LEU A 272 5.25 -37.12 -10.65
N SER A 273 3.99 -37.29 -10.26
CA SER A 273 2.84 -36.63 -10.91
C SER A 273 2.79 -35.12 -10.63
N ALA A 274 3.59 -34.60 -9.69
CA ALA A 274 3.71 -33.17 -9.44
C ALA A 274 4.62 -32.44 -10.44
N ILE A 275 5.29 -33.17 -11.33
CA ILE A 275 6.26 -32.60 -12.28
C ILE A 275 5.51 -31.92 -13.42
N ASP A 276 5.88 -30.67 -13.71
CA ASP A 276 5.33 -29.91 -14.83
C ASP A 276 5.55 -30.62 -16.17
N GLU A 277 4.48 -30.80 -16.94
CA GLU A 277 4.49 -31.46 -18.25
C GLU A 277 5.47 -30.81 -19.25
N ARG A 278 5.79 -29.53 -19.07
CA ARG A 278 6.77 -28.79 -19.89
C ARG A 278 8.18 -29.35 -19.78
N LEU A 279 8.50 -30.13 -18.73
CA LEU A 279 9.77 -30.84 -18.59
C LEU A 279 9.90 -32.06 -19.53
N LYS A 280 8.84 -32.41 -20.28
CA LYS A 280 8.83 -33.41 -21.39
C LYS A 280 9.55 -34.73 -21.06
N SER A 281 9.45 -35.20 -19.82
CA SER A 281 10.10 -36.42 -19.32
C SER A 281 11.64 -36.44 -19.47
N ASN A 282 12.28 -35.29 -19.67
CA ASN A 282 13.74 -35.18 -19.80
C ASN A 282 14.41 -35.03 -18.43
N PHE A 283 14.20 -36.00 -17.55
CA PHE A 283 14.75 -36.00 -16.20
C PHE A 283 14.96 -37.42 -15.68
N ASN A 284 15.90 -37.59 -14.75
CA ASN A 284 16.07 -38.84 -14.03
C ASN A 284 15.03 -38.92 -12.92
N ALA A 285 14.14 -39.92 -12.99
CA ALA A 285 13.06 -40.10 -12.03
C ALA A 285 13.55 -40.18 -10.57
N LYS A 286 14.70 -40.83 -10.32
CA LYS A 286 15.25 -40.96 -8.96
C LYS A 286 15.79 -39.64 -8.40
N GLU A 287 16.38 -38.82 -9.26
CA GLU A 287 16.89 -37.50 -8.88
C GLU A 287 15.74 -36.54 -8.58
N VAL A 288 14.69 -36.56 -9.41
CA VAL A 288 13.51 -35.71 -9.16
C VAL A 288 12.73 -36.20 -7.94
N GLU A 289 12.55 -37.50 -7.75
CA GLU A 289 11.94 -38.04 -6.54
C GLU A 289 12.71 -37.63 -5.28
N CYS A 290 14.05 -37.74 -5.30
CA CYS A 290 14.91 -37.30 -4.22
C CYS A 290 14.75 -35.79 -3.95
N LEU A 291 14.82 -34.97 -5.00
CA LEU A 291 14.66 -33.52 -4.91
C LEU A 291 13.29 -33.13 -4.31
N MET A 292 12.21 -33.77 -4.75
CA MET A 292 10.86 -33.48 -4.30
C MET A 292 10.64 -33.87 -2.83
N ILE A 293 11.17 -35.01 -2.40
CA ILE A 293 11.10 -35.46 -0.99
C ILE A 293 11.92 -34.54 -0.08
N ILE A 294 13.10 -34.09 -0.54
CA ILE A 294 13.89 -33.08 0.19
C ILE A 294 13.16 -31.75 0.23
N GLY A 295 12.49 -31.34 -0.84
CA GLY A 295 11.62 -30.17 -0.87
C GLY A 295 10.55 -30.21 0.21
N LEU A 296 9.86 -31.35 0.36
CA LEU A 296 8.88 -31.57 1.45
C LEU A 296 9.53 -31.54 2.83
N TRP A 297 10.73 -32.09 2.99
CA TRP A 297 11.46 -32.08 4.26
C TRP A 297 11.91 -30.66 4.67
N CYS A 298 12.37 -29.87 3.70
CA CYS A 298 12.69 -28.45 3.89
C CYS A 298 11.44 -27.61 4.18
N ALA A 299 10.29 -27.99 3.63
CA ALA A 299 9.00 -27.35 3.84
C ALA A 299 8.19 -27.93 5.02
N TYR A 300 8.82 -28.75 5.88
CA TYR A 300 8.11 -29.43 6.97
C TYR A 300 7.40 -28.41 7.89
N PRO A 301 6.12 -28.62 8.28
CA PRO A 301 5.34 -27.65 9.05
C PRO A 301 6.01 -27.20 10.35
N ASP A 302 6.60 -28.14 11.08
CA ASP A 302 7.43 -27.87 12.25
C ASP A 302 8.87 -27.52 11.83
N HIS A 303 9.29 -26.29 12.08
CA HIS A 303 10.62 -25.81 11.73
C HIS A 303 11.75 -26.56 12.46
N SER A 304 11.48 -27.16 13.63
CA SER A 304 12.47 -27.91 14.40
C SER A 304 12.79 -29.28 13.78
N LEU A 305 11.94 -29.75 12.86
CA LEU A 305 12.09 -31.03 12.15
C LEU A 305 12.65 -30.85 10.72
N ARG A 306 12.85 -29.61 10.27
CA ARG A 306 13.47 -29.30 8.97
C ARG A 306 14.98 -29.63 9.01
N PRO A 307 15.56 -30.08 7.89
CA PRO A 307 16.99 -30.36 7.82
C PRO A 307 17.81 -29.07 7.82
N SER A 308 19.07 -29.17 8.25
CA SER A 308 20.04 -28.14 7.91
C SER A 308 20.34 -28.18 6.40
N ILE A 309 20.73 -27.04 5.82
CA ILE A 309 21.16 -26.95 4.42
C ILE A 309 22.24 -27.99 4.09
N ARG A 310 23.20 -28.19 5.01
CA ARG A 310 24.26 -29.20 4.86
C ARG A 310 23.68 -30.61 4.71
N HIS A 311 22.69 -30.95 5.53
CA HIS A 311 22.06 -32.27 5.51
C HIS A 311 21.21 -32.46 4.24
N ALA A 312 20.45 -31.43 3.83
CA ALA A 312 19.69 -31.47 2.58
C ALA A 312 20.61 -31.69 1.36
N ILE A 313 21.75 -30.99 1.30
CA ILE A 313 22.76 -31.15 0.23
C ILE A 313 23.34 -32.57 0.21
N GLN A 314 23.64 -33.16 1.36
CA GLN A 314 24.15 -34.54 1.43
C GLN A 314 23.15 -35.56 0.88
N VAL A 315 21.86 -35.40 1.16
CA VAL A 315 20.82 -36.28 0.59
C VAL A 315 20.67 -36.03 -0.91
N LEU A 316 20.73 -34.78 -1.38
CA LEU A 316 20.70 -34.45 -2.82
C LEU A 316 21.85 -35.08 -3.60
N HIS A 317 23.03 -35.21 -2.98
CA HIS A 317 24.19 -35.90 -3.57
C HIS A 317 24.17 -37.42 -3.38
N PHE A 318 23.10 -37.99 -2.80
CA PHE A 318 22.98 -39.42 -2.46
C PHE A 318 24.06 -39.92 -1.49
N GLU A 319 24.65 -39.01 -0.69
CA GLU A 319 25.66 -39.32 0.33
C GLU A 319 25.05 -39.65 1.69
N ALA A 320 23.76 -39.38 1.87
CA ALA A 320 22.99 -39.67 3.07
C ALA A 320 21.65 -40.35 2.71
N ALA A 321 21.06 -41.07 3.67
CA ALA A 321 19.78 -41.74 3.48
C ALA A 321 18.65 -40.72 3.27
N MET A 322 17.70 -41.08 2.41
CA MET A 322 16.50 -40.28 2.16
C MET A 322 15.64 -40.17 3.43
N PRO A 323 15.08 -39.00 3.75
CA PRO A 323 14.25 -38.84 4.94
C PRO A 323 12.95 -39.65 4.82
N HIS A 324 12.53 -40.29 5.91
CA HIS A 324 11.23 -40.93 5.99
C HIS A 324 10.19 -39.95 6.55
N LEU A 325 9.54 -39.21 5.65
CA LEU A 325 8.46 -38.29 6.02
C LEU A 325 7.15 -39.05 6.26
N HIS A 326 6.29 -38.51 7.12
CA HIS A 326 4.94 -39.05 7.35
C HIS A 326 4.12 -39.05 6.06
N MET A 327 3.30 -40.10 5.83
CA MET A 327 2.45 -40.23 4.64
C MET A 327 1.30 -39.21 4.57
N LYS A 328 1.00 -38.53 5.68
CA LYS A 328 0.08 -37.39 5.72
C LYS A 328 0.82 -36.19 6.26
N MET A 329 0.55 -35.03 5.68
CA MET A 329 1.10 -33.77 6.17
C MET A 329 0.65 -33.57 7.63
N PRO A 330 1.58 -33.35 8.58
CA PRO A 330 1.22 -33.10 9.96
C PRO A 330 0.60 -31.71 10.09
N VAL A 331 -0.43 -31.58 10.92
CA VAL A 331 -0.98 -30.28 11.28
C VAL A 331 0.10 -29.52 12.08
N PRO A 332 0.48 -28.29 11.70
CA PRO A 332 1.44 -27.53 12.48
C PRO A 332 0.90 -27.29 13.90
N ILE A 333 1.60 -27.82 14.91
CA ILE A 333 1.26 -27.59 16.32
C ILE A 333 2.12 -26.44 16.81
N TYR A 334 1.62 -25.21 16.68
CA TYR A 334 2.22 -24.07 17.35
C TYR A 334 1.86 -24.16 18.83
N ARG A 335 2.83 -24.59 19.66
CA ARG A 335 2.66 -24.52 21.12
C ARG A 335 2.64 -23.06 21.53
N VAL A 336 1.44 -22.52 21.73
CA VAL A 336 1.23 -21.32 22.55
C VAL A 336 1.58 -21.71 23.99
N PRO A 337 2.52 -21.03 24.66
CA PRO A 337 2.71 -21.22 26.10
C PRO A 337 1.45 -20.76 26.85
N GLY A 338 0.57 -21.71 27.17
CA GLY A 338 -0.44 -21.63 28.21
C GLY A 338 -1.77 -20.93 27.85
N ALA A 339 -2.80 -21.74 27.56
CA ALA A 339 -4.16 -21.57 28.10
C ALA A 339 -4.99 -22.82 27.77
N GLY A 340 -5.77 -23.30 28.75
CA GLY A 340 -6.43 -24.60 28.74
C GLY A 340 -7.66 -24.72 27.84
N SER A 341 -7.80 -25.94 27.31
CA SER A 341 -8.96 -26.69 26.80
C SER A 341 -10.28 -26.01 26.38
N SER A 342 -10.69 -26.44 25.19
CA SER A 342 -12.02 -26.92 24.76
C SER A 342 -12.96 -25.94 24.04
N ARG A 343 -13.26 -26.20 22.74
CA ARG A 343 -14.46 -26.92 22.27
C ARG A 343 -14.58 -26.99 20.73
N THR A 344 -14.95 -28.20 20.28
CA THR A 344 -15.73 -28.66 19.10
C THR A 344 -16.01 -27.75 17.87
N ARG A 345 -15.69 -28.32 16.70
CA ARG A 345 -15.96 -27.94 15.29
C ARG A 345 -17.43 -28.11 14.88
N PRO A 346 -17.92 -27.31 13.91
CA PRO A 346 -18.79 -27.81 12.85
C PRO A 346 -18.24 -27.55 11.43
N GLU A 347 -18.82 -28.29 10.47
CA GLU A 347 -18.40 -28.54 9.09
C GLU A 347 -18.40 -27.31 8.15
N GLU A 348 -17.54 -27.38 7.13
CA GLU A 348 -17.33 -26.39 6.07
C GLU A 348 -18.38 -26.46 4.96
N PRO A 349 -18.88 -25.31 4.45
CA PRO A 349 -19.40 -25.21 3.10
C PRO A 349 -18.30 -24.85 2.09
N VAL A 350 -18.45 -25.38 0.88
CA VAL A 350 -17.61 -25.10 -0.30
C VAL A 350 -17.73 -23.62 -0.67
N ILE A 351 -16.60 -22.89 -0.68
CA ILE A 351 -16.53 -21.45 -0.93
C ILE A 351 -16.22 -21.18 -2.42
N HIS A 352 -17.08 -20.41 -3.06
CA HIS A 352 -16.77 -19.71 -4.31
C HIS A 352 -16.13 -18.35 -3.96
N SER A 353 -14.94 -18.08 -4.49
CA SER A 353 -14.16 -16.86 -4.23
C SER A 353 -14.57 -15.70 -5.15
N GLY A 354 -15.03 -14.58 -4.57
CA GLY A 354 -15.19 -13.29 -5.24
C GLY A 354 -13.97 -12.38 -5.02
N GLN A 355 -13.68 -11.48 -5.97
CA GLN A 355 -12.53 -10.57 -5.99
C GLN A 355 -12.97 -9.10 -5.81
N GLU A 356 -12.05 -8.20 -5.50
CA GLU A 356 -12.37 -6.79 -5.22
C GLU A 356 -12.18 -5.87 -6.44
N ILE A 357 -13.11 -4.95 -6.71
CA ILE A 357 -12.95 -3.91 -7.76
C ILE A 357 -12.69 -2.57 -7.09
N ILE A 358 -11.56 -1.93 -7.44
CA ILE A 358 -11.18 -0.62 -6.91
C ILE A 358 -11.09 0.39 -8.04
N SER A 359 -11.94 1.43 -8.01
CA SER A 359 -11.90 2.56 -8.94
C SER A 359 -11.67 3.87 -8.19
N SER A 360 -10.91 4.85 -8.73
CA SER A 360 -10.71 6.16 -8.07
C SER A 360 -10.78 7.37 -9.01
N SER A 361 -11.10 8.55 -8.46
CA SER A 361 -11.03 9.91 -9.03
C SER A 361 -10.28 10.87 -8.11
N ILE A 362 -9.39 11.71 -8.66
CA ILE A 362 -8.39 12.48 -7.89
C ILE A 362 -8.57 13.99 -8.11
N GLU A 363 -8.76 14.72 -7.01
CA GLU A 363 -8.83 16.18 -6.93
C GLU A 363 -7.86 16.72 -5.87
N MET A 364 -6.61 17.02 -6.24
CA MET A 364 -5.60 17.49 -5.30
C MET A 364 -5.47 19.03 -5.34
N GLY A 365 -5.74 19.71 -4.23
CA GLY A 365 -5.65 21.17 -4.15
C GLY A 365 -4.97 21.64 -2.87
N ARG A 366 -3.96 22.50 -2.98
CA ARG A 366 -3.37 23.19 -1.83
C ARG A 366 -4.30 24.24 -1.24
#